data_AF-A0A2D3T1K5-F1
#
_entry.id   AF-A0A2D3T1K5-F1
#
_cell.length_a   1.000
_cell.length_b   1.000
_cell.length_c   1.000
_cell.angle_alpha   90.00
_cell.angle_beta   90.00
_cell.angle_gamma   90.00
#
_symmetry.space_group_name_H-M   'P 1'
#
loop_
_entity.id
_entity.type
_entity.pdbx_description
1 polymer ?
#
loop_
_entity_poly.entity_id
_entity_poly.type
_entity_poly.pdbx_seq_one_letter_code
_entity_poly.pdbx_strand_id
1 'polypeptide(L)'
;MRTLDLTSVSELHVVFPELTSAQFETALLFSLGLTKKEIAFTRGVSYPVVRDTLQDIKNTLEMFSLSNLVSLFHIRLVLFALHQIVLTYTRKKRNN
;
A
#
# COMPACT_ATOMS: atom_id res chain seq x y z
N MET A 1 -2.90 -15.08 14.03
CA MET A 1 -2.99 -13.85 13.22
C MET A 1 -3.82 -14.16 11.99
N ARG A 2 -4.84 -13.35 11.64
CA ARG A 2 -5.50 -13.47 10.34
C ARG A 2 -4.46 -13.07 9.29
N THR A 3 -4.15 -13.96 8.35
CA THR A 3 -3.31 -13.65 7.19
C THR A 3 -4.07 -12.66 6.34
N LEU A 4 -3.52 -11.45 6.16
CA LEU A 4 -4.04 -10.51 5.17
C LEU A 4 -3.89 -11.17 3.80
N ASP A 5 -5.00 -11.40 3.12
CA ASP A 5 -4.98 -11.92 1.77
C ASP A 5 -4.60 -10.78 0.81
N LEU A 6 -3.33 -10.77 0.43
CA LEU A 6 -2.76 -9.74 -0.44
C LEU A 6 -3.33 -9.77 -1.86
N THR A 7 -4.01 -10.85 -2.26
CA THR A 7 -4.67 -10.92 -3.58
C THR A 7 -5.85 -9.95 -3.69
N SER A 8 -6.51 -9.65 -2.57
CA SER A 8 -7.64 -8.71 -2.51
C SER A 8 -7.24 -7.23 -2.62
N VAL A 9 -5.95 -6.92 -2.44
CA VAL A 9 -5.43 -5.54 -2.44
C VAL A 9 -4.61 -5.24 -3.69
N SER A 10 -4.42 -6.20 -4.60
CA SER A 10 -3.69 -5.97 -5.86
C SER A 10 -4.34 -4.88 -6.72
N GLU A 11 -5.66 -4.74 -6.67
CA GLU A 11 -6.39 -3.67 -7.39
C GLU A 11 -6.03 -2.27 -6.87
N LEU A 12 -5.64 -2.15 -5.59
CA LEU A 12 -5.24 -0.87 -4.99
C LEU A 12 -3.87 -0.39 -5.50
N HIS A 13 -3.12 -1.24 -6.20
CA HIS A 13 -1.85 -0.86 -6.82
C HIS A 13 -2.01 0.29 -7.83
N VAL A 14 -3.20 0.47 -8.41
CA VAL A 14 -3.53 1.61 -9.28
C VAL A 14 -3.30 2.97 -8.62
N VAL A 15 -3.31 3.03 -7.28
CA VAL A 15 -3.08 4.25 -6.48
C VAL A 15 -1.57 4.56 -6.33
N PHE A 16 -0.71 3.62 -6.68
CA PHE A 16 0.76 3.71 -6.59
C PHE A 16 1.42 3.20 -7.89
N PRO A 17 1.14 3.85 -9.04
CA PRO A 17 1.70 3.44 -10.33
C PRO A 17 3.23 3.54 -10.39
N GLU A 18 3.84 4.30 -9.47
CA GLU A 18 5.28 4.48 -9.38
C GLU A 18 6.00 3.24 -8.79
N LEU A 19 5.26 2.36 -8.13
CA LEU A 19 5.79 1.17 -7.48
C LEU A 19 5.58 -0.06 -8.36
N THR A 20 6.49 -1.04 -8.28
CA THR A 20 6.19 -2.40 -8.74
C THR A 20 5.19 -3.09 -7.80
N SER A 21 4.53 -4.16 -8.25
CA SER A 21 3.62 -4.95 -7.39
C SER A 21 4.31 -5.43 -6.09
N ALA A 22 5.55 -5.90 -6.19
CA ALA A 22 6.34 -6.32 -5.02
C ALA A 22 6.66 -5.18 -4.05
N GLN A 23 6.97 -4.00 -4.58
CA GLN A 23 7.20 -2.80 -3.79
C GLN A 23 5.91 -2.33 -3.11
N PHE A 24 4.81 -2.31 -3.84
CA PHE A 24 3.49 -1.95 -3.33
C PHE A 24 3.06 -2.85 -2.16
N GLU A 25 3.13 -4.18 -2.33
CA GLU A 25 2.82 -5.13 -1.24
C GLU A 25 3.68 -4.88 0.00
N THR A 26 4.97 -4.65 -0.20
CA THR A 26 5.91 -4.41 0.90
C THR A 26 5.57 -3.14 1.65
N ALA A 27 5.32 -2.03 0.94
CA ALA A 27 4.94 -0.78 1.57
C ALA A 27 3.54 -0.81 2.18
N LEU A 28 2.60 -1.54 1.57
CA LEU A 28 1.26 -1.72 2.12
C LEU A 28 1.33 -2.43 3.47
N LEU A 29 2.00 -3.59 3.55
CA LEU A 29 2.17 -4.30 4.81
C LEU A 29 2.91 -3.46 5.86
N PHE A 30 3.93 -2.71 5.44
CA PHE A 30 4.63 -1.79 6.33
C PHE A 30 3.72 -0.67 6.85
N SER A 31 2.87 -0.10 5.99
CA SER A 31 1.89 0.94 6.38
C SER A 31 0.84 0.42 7.36
N LEU A 32 0.51 -0.87 7.28
CA LEU A 32 -0.38 -1.56 8.22
C LEU A 32 0.29 -1.91 9.56
N GLY A 33 1.55 -1.51 9.75
CA GLY A 33 2.26 -1.66 11.02
C GLY A 33 3.06 -2.95 11.18
N LEU A 34 3.18 -3.78 10.14
CA LEU A 34 4.00 -4.98 10.22
C LEU A 34 5.48 -4.61 10.26
N THR A 35 6.23 -5.32 11.11
CA THR A 35 7.69 -5.22 11.14
C THR A 35 8.30 -5.86 9.89
N LYS A 36 9.53 -5.45 9.54
CA LYS A 36 10.27 -6.03 8.41
C LYS A 36 10.39 -7.57 8.48
N LYS A 37 10.47 -8.14 9.70
CA LYS A 37 10.51 -9.60 9.92
C LYS A 37 9.18 -10.26 9.58
N GLU A 38 8.07 -9.68 10.04
CA GLU A 38 6.73 -10.19 9.74
C GLU A 38 6.42 -10.05 8.23
N ILE A 39 6.86 -8.97 7.60
CA ILE A 39 6.74 -8.78 6.15
C ILE A 39 7.55 -9.84 5.39
N ALA A 40 8.79 -10.09 5.81
CA ALA A 40 9.65 -11.11 5.19
C ALA A 40 8.99 -12.50 5.25
N PHE A 41 8.44 -12.84 6.42
CA PHE A 41 7.66 -14.07 6.60
C PHE A 41 6.40 -14.10 5.72
N THR A 42 5.62 -13.00 5.71
CA THR A 42 4.35 -12.90 4.97
C THR A 42 4.55 -13.01 3.47
N ARG A 43 5.63 -12.41 2.95
CA ARG A 43 5.96 -12.41 1.51
C ARG A 43 6.81 -13.61 1.08
N GLY A 44 7.26 -14.46 2.02
CA GLY A 44 8.14 -15.59 1.71
C GLY A 44 9.53 -15.17 1.20
N VAL A 45 10.03 -14.00 1.61
CA VAL A 45 11.34 -13.45 1.19
C VAL A 45 12.27 -13.26 2.39
N SER A 46 13.54 -12.98 2.14
CA SER A 46 14.51 -12.74 3.22
C SER A 46 14.37 -11.33 3.82
N TYR A 47 14.78 -11.16 5.08
CA TYR A 47 14.77 -9.84 5.74
C TYR A 47 15.57 -8.77 5.00
N PRO A 48 16.78 -9.04 4.45
CA PRO A 48 17.51 -8.07 3.63
C PRO A 48 16.70 -7.60 2.43
N VAL A 49 16.00 -8.50 1.74
CA VAL A 49 15.14 -8.15 0.59
C VAL A 49 14.07 -7.14 1.01
N VAL A 50 13.40 -7.33 2.16
CA VAL A 50 12.41 -6.36 2.66
C VAL A 50 13.05 -5.02 3.01
N ARG A 51 14.21 -5.03 3.67
CA ARG A 51 14.93 -3.81 4.05
C ARG A 51 15.31 -3.00 2.80
N ASP A 52 15.87 -3.66 1.80
CA ASP A 52 16.38 -3.03 0.59
C ASP A 52 15.21 -2.54 -0.27
N THR A 53 14.13 -3.33 -0.39
CA THR A 53 12.88 -2.91 -1.06
C THR A 53 12.29 -1.65 -0.41
N LEU A 54 12.23 -1.56 0.92
CA LEU A 54 11.73 -0.35 1.60
C LEU A 54 12.63 0.87 1.36
N GLN A 55 13.94 0.66 1.21
CA GLN A 55 14.87 1.74 0.89
C GLN A 55 14.68 2.21 -0.55
N ASP A 56 14.48 1.29 -1.49
CA ASP A 56 14.19 1.63 -2.89
C ASP A 56 12.88 2.41 -3.00
N ILE A 57 11.83 1.98 -2.29
CA ILE A 57 10.54 2.69 -2.24
C ILE A 57 10.70 4.11 -1.73
N LYS A 58 11.49 4.31 -0.66
CA LYS A 58 11.80 5.66 -0.16
C LYS A 58 12.45 6.53 -1.23
N ASN A 59 13.37 5.95 -2.02
CA ASN A 59 14.06 6.68 -3.08
C ASN A 59 13.10 7.00 -4.24
N THR A 60 12.30 6.02 -4.68
CA THR A 60 11.30 6.17 -5.75
C THR A 60 10.24 7.21 -5.42
N LEU A 61 9.83 7.30 -4.15
CA LEU A 61 8.82 8.26 -3.68
C LEU A 61 9.42 9.53 -3.08
N GLU A 62 10.74 9.73 -3.22
CA GLU A 62 11.49 10.90 -2.75
C GLU A 62 11.23 11.24 -1.25
N MET A 63 11.19 10.21 -0.40
CA MET A 63 10.82 10.34 1.00
C MET A 63 12.02 10.36 1.96
N PHE A 64 12.02 11.34 2.87
CA PHE A 64 13.05 11.47 3.91
C PHE A 64 13.00 10.36 4.97
N SER A 65 11.80 9.87 5.32
CA SER A 65 11.61 8.88 6.41
C SER A 65 10.61 7.78 6.04
N LEU A 66 10.68 6.65 6.75
CA LEU A 66 9.66 5.59 6.66
C LEU A 66 8.32 6.00 7.29
N SER A 67 8.31 6.95 8.24
CA SER A 67 7.07 7.49 8.76
C SER A 67 6.28 8.25 7.69
N ASN A 68 6.98 8.97 6.80
CA ASN A 68 6.34 9.65 5.66
C ASN A 68 5.69 8.64 4.70
N LEU A 69 6.30 7.46 4.52
CA LEU A 69 5.75 6.39 3.70
C LEU A 69 4.40 5.90 4.25
N VAL A 70 4.30 5.70 5.57
CA VAL A 70 3.05 5.31 6.24
C VAL A 70 1.98 6.38 6.02
N SER A 71 2.30 7.65 6.25
CA SER A 71 1.37 8.77 6.05
C SER A 71 0.89 8.86 4.60
N LEU A 72 1.79 8.75 3.63
CA LEU A 72 1.44 8.79 2.22
C LEU A 72 0.48 7.66 1.83
N PHE A 73 0.77 6.44 2.30
CA PHE A 73 -0.08 5.28 2.03
C PHE A 73 -1.49 5.48 2.58
N HIS A 74 -1.61 5.92 3.83
CA HIS A 74 -2.92 6.21 4.43
C HIS A 74 -3.67 7.32 3.69
N ILE A 75 -3.00 8.44 3.38
CA ILE A 75 -3.64 9.56 2.68
C ILE A 75 -4.16 9.12 1.31
N ARG A 76 -3.31 8.47 0.49
CA ARG A 76 -3.70 8.07 -0.87
C ARG A 76 -4.84 7.05 -0.86
N LEU A 77 -4.78 6.05 0.02
CA LEU A 77 -5.85 5.03 0.15
C LEU A 77 -7.17 5.63 0.67
N VAL A 78 -7.12 6.53 1.65
CA VAL A 78 -8.33 7.21 2.17
C VAL A 78 -8.96 8.10 1.10
N LEU A 79 -8.15 8.90 0.40
CA LEU A 79 -8.65 9.74 -0.70
C LEU A 79 -9.27 8.90 -1.81
N PHE A 80 -8.64 7.77 -2.17
CA PHE A 80 -9.20 6.84 -3.13
C PHE A 80 -10.55 6.28 -2.67
N ALA A 81 -10.63 5.78 -1.44
CA ALA A 81 -11.88 5.25 -0.88
C ALA A 81 -13.00 6.30 -0.86
N LEU A 82 -12.71 7.52 -0.41
CA LEU A 82 -13.67 8.64 -0.41
C LEU A 82 -14.13 8.98 -1.83
N HIS A 83 -13.21 9.03 -2.79
CA HIS A 83 -13.55 9.30 -4.18
C HIS A 83 -14.47 8.22 -4.78
N GLN A 84 -14.18 6.94 -4.53
CA GLN A 84 -15.05 5.83 -4.98
C GLN A 84 -16.45 5.92 -4.35
N ILE A 85 -16.55 6.30 -3.07
CA ILE A 85 -17.83 6.50 -2.38
C ILE A 85 -18.63 7.63 -3.05
N VAL A 86 -18.00 8.79 -3.31
CA VAL A 86 -18.65 9.93 -3.95
C VAL A 86 -19.13 9.57 -5.37
N LEU A 87 -18.31 8.87 -6.16
CA LEU A 87 -18.70 8.40 -7.49
C LEU A 87 -19.90 7.43 -7.43
N THR A 88 -19.89 6.50 -6.48
CA THR A 88 -20.98 5.53 -6.31
C THR A 88 -22.29 6.24 -5.92
N TYR A 89 -22.21 7.20 -4.99
CA TYR A 89 -23.36 7.99 -4.56
C TYR A 89 -23.95 8.84 -5.70
N THR A 90 -23.10 9.57 -6.43
CA THR A 90 -23.54 10.40 -7.56
C THR A 90 -24.15 9.59 -8.69
N ARG A 91 -23.58 8.40 -9.00
CA ARG A 91 -24.15 7.47 -9.98
C ARG A 91 -25.53 6.96 -9.56
N LYS A 92 -25.71 6.61 -8.28
CA LYS A 92 -27.02 6.19 -7.75
C LYS A 92 -28.06 7.30 -7.85
N LYS A 93 -27.69 8.55 -7.57
CA LYS A 93 -28.58 9.71 -7.69
C LYS A 93 -29.02 9.99 -9.14
N ARG A 94 -28.17 9.71 -10.13
CA ARG A 94 -28.47 9.95 -11.55
C ARG A 94 -29.42 8.90 -12.16
N ASN A 95 -29.48 7.71 -11.57
CA ASN A 95 -30.28 6.58 -12.05
C ASN A 95 -31.64 6.42 -11.34
N ASN A 96 -31.94 7.29 -10.37
CA ASN A 96 -33.22 7.43 -9.68
C ASN A 96 -33.94 8.69 -10.17
#